data_AF-A0A7C5KBZ7-F1
#
_entry.id   AF-A0A7C5KBZ7-F1
#
_cell.length_a   1.000
_cell.length_b   1.000
_cell.length_c   1.000
_cell.angle_alpha   90.00
_cell.angle_beta   90.00
_cell.angle_gamma   90.00
#
_symmetry.space_group_name_H-M   'P 1'
#
loop_
_entity.id
_entity.type
_entity.pdbx_description
1 polymer ?
#
loop_
_entity_poly.entity_id
_entity_poly.type
_entity_poly.pdbx_seq_one_letter_code
_entity_poly.pdbx_strand_id
1 'polypeptide(L)'
;MKKGQVWIETVLYTIIWLALIGMVLAFTYPKINEMQEKALIEQTISSLQSLDNIITLVNERGPGNVKSYYFSMKKGEMLINASGDKIVFTLGGLKSSYSQPGV
;
A
#
# COMPACT_ATOMS: atom_id res chain seq x y z
N MET A 1 -29.06 -5.42 46.87
CA MET A 1 -27.81 -6.17 46.62
C MET A 1 -27.69 -6.76 45.20
N LYS A 2 -28.76 -7.21 44.52
CA LYS A 2 -28.68 -7.82 43.18
C LYS A 2 -28.26 -6.89 42.03
N LYS A 3 -28.59 -5.59 42.08
CA LYS A 3 -28.29 -4.64 40.98
C LYS A 3 -26.79 -4.37 40.81
N GLY A 4 -26.03 -4.28 41.90
CA GLY A 4 -24.59 -4.05 41.85
C GLY A 4 -23.82 -5.22 41.27
N GLN A 5 -24.26 -6.45 41.57
CA GLN A 5 -23.69 -7.67 40.98
C GLN A 5 -23.92 -7.73 39.46
N VAL A 6 -25.14 -7.43 38.98
CA VAL A 6 -25.45 -7.40 37.55
C VAL A 6 -24.61 -6.33 36.82
N TRP A 7 -24.37 -5.19 37.47
CA TRP A 7 -23.51 -4.14 36.91
C TRP A 7 -22.06 -4.62 36.80
N ILE A 8 -21.54 -5.29 37.84
CA ILE A 8 -20.20 -5.88 37.83
C ILE A 8 -20.03 -6.92 36.72
N GLU A 9 -21.03 -7.80 36.52
CA GLU A 9 -20.99 -8.83 35.48
C GLU A 9 -20.97 -8.19 34.08
N THR A 10 -21.81 -7.18 33.86
CA THR A 10 -21.87 -6.48 32.57
C THR A 10 -20.54 -5.80 32.25
N VAL A 11 -19.94 -5.12 33.23
CA VAL A 11 -18.64 -4.46 33.05
C VAL A 11 -17.54 -5.48 32.81
N LEU A 12 -17.51 -6.57 33.58
CA LEU A 12 -16.51 -7.63 33.45
C LEU A 12 -16.57 -8.26 32.05
N TYR A 13 -17.75 -8.64 31.58
CA TYR A 13 -17.91 -9.23 30.25
C TYR A 13 -17.53 -8.25 29.14
N THR A 14 -17.86 -6.97 29.29
CA THR A 14 -17.47 -5.95 28.31
C THR A 14 -15.95 -5.78 28.25
N ILE A 15 -15.27 -5.75 29.40
CA ILE A 15 -13.80 -5.63 29.46
C ILE A 15 -13.13 -6.89 28.88
N ILE A 16 -13.64 -8.09 29.18
CA ILE A 16 -13.13 -9.33 28.59
C ILE A 16 -13.27 -9.27 27.06
N TRP A 17 -14.42 -8.84 26.55
CA TRP A 17 -14.63 -8.71 25.10
C TRP A 17 -13.67 -7.70 24.46
N LEU A 18 -13.51 -6.52 25.06
CA LEU A 18 -12.58 -5.50 24.58
C LEU A 18 -11.12 -5.99 24.63
N ALA A 19 -10.74 -6.70 25.69
CA ALA A 19 -9.41 -7.29 25.82
C ALA A 19 -9.15 -8.33 24.72
N LEU A 20 -10.13 -9.17 24.40
CA LEU A 20 -10.03 -10.15 23.32
C LEU A 20 -9.86 -9.47 21.95
N ILE A 21 -10.65 -8.44 21.63
CA ILE A 21 -10.46 -7.67 20.38
C ILE A 21 -9.06 -7.05 20.34
N GLY A 22 -8.65 -6.39 21.43
CA GLY A 22 -7.36 -5.73 21.51
C GLY A 22 -6.21 -6.69 21.27
N MET A 23 -6.30 -7.90 21.82
CA MET A 23 -5.31 -8.95 21.62
C MET A 23 -5.26 -9.41 20.16
N VAL A 24 -6.41 -9.68 19.54
CA VAL A 24 -6.46 -10.09 18.13
C VAL A 24 -5.89 -9.00 17.22
N LEU A 25 -6.24 -7.73 17.45
CA LEU A 25 -5.71 -6.61 16.68
C LEU A 25 -4.20 -6.48 16.85
N ALA A 26 -3.66 -6.64 18.06
CA ALA A 26 -2.23 -6.56 18.30
C ALA A 26 -1.42 -7.57 17.45
N PHE A 27 -1.94 -8.78 17.28
CA PHE A 27 -1.30 -9.80 16.43
C PHE A 27 -1.59 -9.65 14.94
N THR A 28 -2.79 -9.19 14.57
CA THR A 28 -3.24 -9.16 13.17
C THR A 28 -2.79 -7.87 12.47
N TYR A 29 -2.72 -6.76 13.18
CA TYR A 29 -2.34 -5.45 12.64
C TYR A 29 -0.99 -5.43 11.90
N PRO A 30 0.12 -6.01 12.41
CA PRO A 30 1.38 -6.04 11.67
C PRO A 30 1.24 -6.79 10.33
N LYS A 31 0.53 -7.93 10.31
CA LYS A 31 0.30 -8.70 9.08
C LYS A 31 -0.55 -7.94 8.07
N ILE A 32 -1.59 -7.23 8.53
CA ILE A 32 -2.41 -6.38 7.67
C ILE A 32 -1.54 -5.30 7.02
N ASN A 33 -0.64 -4.65 7.78
CA ASN A 33 0.25 -3.63 7.23
C ASN A 33 1.21 -4.20 6.18
N GLU A 34 1.80 -5.38 6.42
CA GLU A 34 2.66 -6.04 5.41
C GLU A 34 1.90 -6.36 4.12
N MET A 35 0.67 -6.86 4.23
CA MET A 35 -0.16 -7.14 3.05
C MET A 35 -0.53 -5.87 2.29
N GLN A 36 -0.85 -4.78 2.99
CA GLN A 36 -1.11 -3.48 2.38
C GLN A 36 0.13 -2.91 1.68
N GLU A 37 1.31 -3.02 2.29
CA GLU A 37 2.58 -2.60 1.68
C GLU A 37 2.88 -3.39 0.40
N LYS A 38 2.71 -4.72 0.41
CA LYS A 38 2.87 -5.54 -0.80
C LYS A 38 1.91 -5.14 -1.92
N ALA A 39 0.63 -4.97 -1.59
CA ALA A 39 -0.37 -4.56 -2.56
C ALA A 39 -0.05 -3.18 -3.17
N LEU A 40 0.44 -2.23 -2.37
CA LEU A 40 0.89 -0.92 -2.86
C LEU A 40 2.03 -1.05 -3.87
N ILE A 41 3.01 -1.92 -3.59
CA ILE A 41 4.17 -2.13 -4.45
C ILE A 41 3.74 -2.81 -5.76
N GLU A 42 2.94 -3.87 -5.69
CA GLU A 42 2.43 -4.56 -6.89
C GLU A 42 1.59 -3.63 -7.77
N GLN A 43 0.71 -2.83 -7.17
CA GLN A 43 -0.06 -1.83 -7.90
C GLN A 43 0.85 -0.81 -8.57
N THR A 44 1.90 -0.37 -7.88
CA THR A 44 2.87 0.59 -8.41
C THR A 44 3.62 0.01 -9.60
N ILE A 45 4.14 -1.21 -9.48
CA ILE A 45 4.85 -1.91 -10.56
C ILE A 45 3.92 -2.05 -11.78
N SER A 46 2.70 -2.53 -11.57
CA SER A 46 1.71 -2.68 -12.64
C SER A 46 1.39 -1.34 -13.33
N SER A 47 1.29 -0.25 -12.56
CA SER A 47 1.01 1.08 -13.11
C SER A 47 2.21 1.62 -13.92
N LEU A 48 3.45 1.39 -13.46
CA LEU A 48 4.65 1.76 -14.21
C LEU A 48 4.81 0.93 -15.49
N GLN A 49 4.50 -0.37 -15.46
CA GLN A 49 4.46 -1.21 -16.65
C GLN A 49 3.39 -0.73 -17.64
N SER A 50 2.23 -0.30 -17.14
CA SER A 50 1.19 0.30 -17.99
C SER A 50 1.69 1.58 -18.65
N LEU A 51 2.38 2.45 -17.91
CA LEU A 51 2.99 3.66 -18.45
C LEU A 51 4.03 3.36 -19.53
N ASP A 52 4.94 2.41 -19.27
CA ASP A 52 5.99 1.99 -20.19
C ASP A 52 5.41 1.46 -21.52
N ASN A 53 4.34 0.66 -21.44
CA ASN A 53 3.63 0.20 -22.63
C ASN A 53 3.05 1.36 -23.45
N ILE A 54 2.49 2.39 -22.81
CA ILE A 54 1.96 3.57 -23.51
C ILE A 54 3.10 4.35 -24.17
N ILE A 55 4.25 4.52 -23.49
CA ILE A 55 5.43 5.19 -24.04
C ILE A 55 5.93 4.44 -25.28
N THR A 56 6.06 3.11 -25.19
CA THR A 56 6.48 2.25 -26.30
C THR A 56 5.51 2.35 -27.48
N LEU A 57 4.20 2.25 -27.23
CA LEU A 57 3.17 2.40 -28.27
C LEU A 57 3.13 3.78 -28.91
N VAL A 58 3.57 4.82 -28.20
CA VAL A 58 3.69 6.16 -28.76
C VAL A 58 4.90 6.23 -29.68
N ASN A 59 6.04 5.70 -29.23
CA ASN A 59 7.30 5.68 -29.97
C ASN A 59 7.19 4.86 -31.27
N GLU A 60 6.54 3.69 -31.24
CA GLU A 60 6.39 2.79 -32.39
C GLU A 60 5.53 3.36 -33.53
N ARG A 61 4.58 4.26 -33.22
CA ARG A 61 3.64 4.82 -34.23
C ARG A 61 4.21 6.02 -34.99
N GLY A 62 5.45 6.40 -34.73
CA GLY A 62 6.15 7.45 -35.46
C GLY A 62 5.96 8.88 -34.92
N PRO A 63 6.73 9.85 -35.46
CA PRO A 63 6.79 11.21 -34.95
C PRO A 63 5.46 11.95 -35.09
N GLY A 64 5.07 12.68 -34.04
CA GLY A 64 3.82 13.46 -33.98
C GLY A 64 2.65 12.75 -33.30
N ASN A 65 2.81 11.47 -32.93
CA ASN A 65 1.82 10.77 -32.12
C ASN A 65 1.90 11.22 -30.66
N VAL A 66 0.80 11.73 -30.10
CA VAL A 66 0.71 12.19 -28.71
C VAL A 66 -0.47 11.49 -28.04
N LYS A 67 -0.27 10.99 -26.82
CA LYS A 67 -1.33 10.41 -25.99
C LYS A 67 -1.36 11.04 -24.61
N SER A 68 -2.54 11.40 -24.14
CA SER A 68 -2.78 11.76 -22.74
C SER A 68 -2.94 10.50 -21.90
N TYR A 69 -2.18 10.39 -20.82
CA TYR A 69 -2.31 9.31 -19.84
C TYR A 69 -2.50 9.92 -18.45
N TYR A 70 -3.52 9.44 -17.73
CA TYR A 70 -3.77 9.89 -16.37
C TYR A 70 -3.14 8.89 -15.40
N PHE A 71 -2.14 9.36 -14.67
CA PHE A 71 -1.42 8.57 -13.68
C PHE A 71 -1.69 9.16 -12.30
N SER A 72 -2.20 8.33 -11.39
CA SER A 72 -2.54 8.72 -10.03
C SER A 72 -1.88 7.81 -9.03
N MET A 73 -1.37 8.39 -7.94
CA MET A 73 -0.68 7.68 -6.88
C MET A 73 -1.12 8.21 -5.54
N LYS A 74 -1.28 7.29 -4.57
CA LYS A 74 -1.68 7.63 -3.21
C LYS A 74 -0.49 7.96 -2.30
N LYS A 75 0.71 7.45 -2.60
CA LYS A 75 1.89 7.57 -1.74
C LYS A 75 3.17 7.44 -2.57
N GLY A 76 4.23 8.15 -2.19
CA GLY A 76 5.54 8.12 -2.86
C GLY A 76 5.80 9.36 -3.72
N GLU A 77 7.01 9.41 -4.28
CA GLU A 77 7.49 10.51 -5.12
C GLU A 77 7.92 9.96 -6.48
N MET A 78 7.50 10.63 -7.56
CA MET A 78 7.91 10.32 -8.92
C MET A 78 8.86 11.40 -9.42
N LEU A 79 10.02 10.97 -9.90
CA LEU A 79 11.03 11.84 -10.51
C LEU A 79 11.20 11.44 -11.97
N ILE A 80 10.94 12.39 -12.85
CA ILE A 80 11.11 12.24 -14.30
C ILE A 80 12.42 12.95 -14.67
N ASN A 81 13.46 12.18 -14.99
CA ASN A 81 14.74 12.73 -15.45
C ASN A 81 14.80 12.63 -16.97
N ALA A 82 14.45 13.73 -17.64
CA ALA A 82 14.49 13.84 -19.10
C ALA A 82 15.92 13.79 -19.67
N SER A 83 16.94 14.16 -18.90
CA SER A 83 18.34 14.14 -19.35
C SER A 83 19.00 12.76 -19.23
N GLY A 84 18.53 11.94 -18.28
CA GLY A 84 19.04 10.60 -18.03
C GLY A 84 18.19 9.46 -18.58
N ASP A 85 17.13 9.78 -19.33
CA ASP A 85 16.14 8.86 -19.91
C ASP A 85 15.57 7.85 -18.89
N LYS A 86 15.22 8.35 -17.70
CA LYS A 86 14.73 7.51 -16.60
C LYS A 86 13.55 8.16 -15.89
N ILE A 87 12.54 7.33 -15.64
CA ILE A 87 11.45 7.63 -14.70
C ILE A 87 11.73 6.81 -13.45
N VAL A 88 11.97 7.49 -12.33
CA VAL A 88 12.25 6.85 -11.05
C VAL A 88 11.08 7.08 -10.12
N PHE A 89 10.60 6.00 -9.51
CA PHE A 89 9.56 6.06 -8.50
C PHE A 89 10.10 5.61 -7.15
N THR A 90 9.91 6.44 -6.12
CA THR A 90 10.42 6.18 -4.77
C THR A 90 9.27 6.08 -3.78
N LEU A 91 9.13 4.91 -3.16
CA LEU A 91 8.20 4.66 -2.07
C LEU A 91 8.91 4.83 -0.72
N GLY A 92 8.60 5.92 -0.02
CA GLY A 92 9.11 6.18 1.32
C GLY A 92 8.33 5.43 2.41
N GLY A 93 9.05 5.08 3.48
CA GLY A 93 8.45 4.57 4.72
C GLY A 93 7.87 3.17 4.63
N LEU A 94 8.43 2.31 3.77
CA LEU A 94 8.16 0.87 3.78
C LEU A 94 8.87 0.24 4.98
N LYS A 95 8.14 -0.50 5.81
CA LYS A 95 8.74 -1.24 6.94
C LYS A 95 9.20 -2.62 6.52
N SER A 96 8.59 -3.19 5.49
CA SER A 96 8.97 -4.49 4.92
C SER A 96 9.88 -4.33 3.70
N SER A 97 10.91 -5.17 3.59
CA SER A 97 11.69 -5.32 2.36
C SER A 97 10.90 -6.17 1.37
N TYR A 98 10.65 -5.63 0.18
CA TYR A 98 9.96 -6.34 -0.90
C TYR A 98 10.89 -7.25 -1.71
N SER A 99 12.19 -6.92 -1.79
CA SER A 99 13.18 -7.69 -2.55
C SER A 99 14.55 -7.65 -1.86
N GLN A 100 15.27 -8.79 -1.87
CA GLN A 100 16.72 -8.81 -1.65
C GLN A 100 17.42 -8.59 -3.00
N PRO A 101 18.59 -7.93 -3.06
CA PRO A 101 19.37 -7.89 -4.31
C PRO A 101 19.85 -9.30 -4.66
N GLY A 102 19.40 -9.86 -5.79
CA GLY A 102 20.04 -11.01 -6.41
C GLY A 102 19.38 -12.40 -6.28
N VAL A 103 18.06 -12.49 -6.09
CA VAL A 103 17.27 -13.70 -6.41
C VAL A 103 16.05 -13.35 -7.23
#